data_AF-A0A5S6R3M1-F1
#
_entry.id   AF-A0A5S6R3M1-F1
#
_cell.length_a   1.000
_cell.length_b   1.000
_cell.length_c   1.000
_cell.angle_alpha   90.00
_cell.angle_beta   90.00
_cell.angle_gamma   90.00
#
_symmetry.space_group_name_H-M   'P 1'
#
loop_
_entity.id
_entity.type
_entity.pdbx_description
1 polymer ?
#
loop_
_entity_poly.entity_id
_entity_poly.type
_entity_poly.pdbx_seq_one_letter_code
_entity_poly.pdbx_strand_id
1 'polypeptide(L)'
;MDACTVNANNYAPVLGDKSPPMSSSVKERHDFRETEDYEKMLSLTRKLLHDAGWDQKVERACQDCIKRCGVDKVTLEQLIAEVKPIARQLIPESVKRDLLERLEELFM
;
A
#
# COMPACT_ATOMS: atom_id res chain seq x y z
N MET A 1 -11.18 -25.10 22.48
CA MET A 1 -11.39 -24.42 21.19
C MET A 1 -11.90 -23.06 21.56
N ASP A 2 -11.05 -22.03 21.44
CA ASP A 2 -11.40 -20.60 21.35
C ASP A 2 -10.07 -19.85 21.38
N ALA A 3 -9.51 -19.60 20.20
CA ALA A 3 -8.28 -18.83 20.04
C ALA A 3 -8.55 -17.78 18.97
N CYS A 4 -8.94 -16.58 19.39
CA CYS A 4 -8.52 -15.32 18.77
C CYS A 4 -9.19 -14.13 19.47
N THR A 5 -8.63 -13.74 20.62
CA THR A 5 -8.65 -12.33 21.00
C THR A 5 -7.61 -11.64 20.12
N VAL A 6 -8.01 -11.11 18.96
CA VAL A 6 -7.13 -10.23 18.18
C VAL A 6 -7.55 -8.80 18.46
N ASN A 7 -6.69 -8.16 19.22
CA ASN A 7 -6.64 -6.76 19.59
C ASN A 7 -7.11 -5.82 18.45
N ALA A 8 -8.29 -5.25 18.62
CA ALA A 8 -8.78 -4.15 17.83
C ALA A 8 -8.14 -2.86 18.33
N ASN A 9 -7.05 -2.44 17.67
CA ASN A 9 -6.76 -1.04 17.33
C ASN A 9 -5.34 -0.92 16.79
N ASN A 10 -5.20 -1.02 15.46
CA ASN A 10 -4.06 -0.48 14.72
C ASN A 10 -4.57 0.42 13.59
N TYR A 11 -5.44 1.37 13.95
CA TYR A 11 -5.49 2.66 13.26
C TYR A 11 -4.69 3.64 14.12
N ALA A 12 -3.36 3.48 14.11
CA ALA A 12 -2.51 4.59 14.52
C ALA A 12 -2.66 5.69 13.46
N PRO A 13 -2.97 6.94 13.83
CA PRO A 13 -2.77 8.05 12.93
C PRO A 13 -1.27 8.14 12.67
N VAL A 14 -0.87 7.87 11.43
CA VAL A 14 0.51 8.08 10.99
C VAL A 14 0.70 9.59 10.84
N LEU A 15 1.69 10.12 11.58
CA LEU A 15 2.30 11.46 11.57
C LEU A 15 1.78 12.47 12.60
N GLY A 16 2.30 12.32 13.82
CA GLY A 16 2.64 13.46 14.68
C GLY A 16 4.16 13.52 14.85
N ASP A 17 4.86 14.20 13.94
CA ASP A 17 6.31 14.40 14.05
C ASP A 17 6.62 15.36 15.20
N LYS A 18 7.15 14.82 16.31
CA LYS A 18 7.90 15.60 17.30
C LYS A 18 9.34 15.74 16.80
N SER A 19 9.58 16.67 15.88
CA SER A 19 10.94 17.04 15.46
C SER A 19 11.71 17.73 16.61
N PRO A 20 13.02 17.45 16.81
CA PRO A 20 13.87 18.22 17.73
C PRO A 20 14.02 19.69 17.23
N PRO A 21 14.27 20.68 18.11
CA PRO A 21 14.56 22.03 17.65
C PRO A 21 15.97 22.01 17.02
N MET A 22 16.03 22.10 15.69
CA MET A 22 17.31 22.24 15.00
C MET A 22 17.60 23.70 14.64
N SER A 23 18.79 24.09 15.08
CA SER A 23 19.57 25.29 14.78
C SER A 23 19.34 25.90 13.39
N SER A 24 19.40 27.23 13.38
CA SER A 24 19.35 28.18 12.27
C SER A 24 20.06 27.73 10.99
N SER A 25 19.29 27.22 10.04
CA SER A 25 19.38 27.43 8.58
C SER A 25 18.30 26.56 7.92
N VAL A 26 17.07 27.08 7.83
CA VAL A 26 15.94 26.33 7.27
C VAL A 26 16.08 26.32 5.74
N LYS A 27 16.65 25.25 5.19
CA LYS A 27 16.45 24.90 3.78
C LYS A 27 15.05 24.30 3.68
N GLU A 28 14.17 24.91 2.89
CA GLU A 28 12.82 24.42 2.62
C GLU A 28 12.90 22.99 2.06
N ARG A 29 12.37 22.03 2.81
CA ARG A 29 12.30 20.62 2.43
C ARG A 29 10.84 20.37 2.03
N HIS A 30 10.55 20.44 0.74
CA HIS A 30 9.20 20.14 0.24
C HIS A 30 8.88 18.66 0.47
N ASP A 31 7.67 18.37 0.95
CA ASP A 31 7.19 16.99 1.07
C ASP A 31 6.99 16.43 -0.34
N PHE A 32 7.62 15.28 -0.65
CA PHE A 32 7.45 14.60 -1.93
C PHE A 32 5.98 14.36 -2.24
N ARG A 33 5.13 14.13 -1.22
CA ARG A 33 3.69 13.91 -1.40
C ARG A 33 2.95 15.09 -2.03
N GLU A 34 3.51 16.29 -1.93
CA GLU A 34 2.92 17.52 -2.45
C GLU A 34 3.44 17.87 -3.87
N THR A 35 4.34 17.05 -4.43
CA THR A 35 4.91 17.30 -5.76
C THR A 35 4.09 16.64 -6.86
N GLU A 36 4.14 17.25 -8.06
CA GLU A 36 3.56 16.65 -9.27
C GLU A 36 4.21 15.30 -9.61
N ASP A 37 5.47 15.10 -9.22
CA ASP A 37 6.19 13.85 -9.44
C ASP A 37 5.62 12.69 -8.62
N TYR A 38 5.11 12.95 -7.41
CA TYR A 38 4.40 11.95 -6.62
C TYR A 38 3.09 11.52 -7.30
N GLU A 39 2.32 12.47 -7.84
CA GLU A 39 1.10 12.15 -8.60
C GLU A 39 1.40 11.35 -9.86
N LYS A 40 2.45 11.74 -10.60
CA LYS A 40 2.95 11.00 -11.78
C LYS A 40 3.36 9.57 -11.40
N MET A 41 4.10 9.40 -10.29
CA MET A 41 4.53 8.10 -9.79
C MET A 41 3.34 7.21 -9.38
N LEU A 42 2.34 7.78 -8.69
CA LEU A 42 1.11 7.07 -8.34
C LEU A 42 0.33 6.64 -9.59
N SER A 43 0.27 7.50 -10.61
CA SER A 43 -0.39 7.18 -11.89
C SER A 43 0.31 6.02 -12.61
N LEU A 44 1.65 6.04 -12.65
CA LEU A 44 2.46 4.98 -13.25
C LEU A 44 2.28 3.66 -12.50
N THR A 45 2.30 3.70 -11.17
CA THR A 45 2.07 2.53 -10.32
C THR A 45 0.72 1.87 -10.64
N ARG A 46 -0.36 2.66 -10.72
CA ARG A 46 -1.69 2.12 -11.07
C ARG A 46 -1.70 1.49 -12.45
N LYS A 47 -1.07 2.14 -13.44
CA LYS A 47 -0.98 1.63 -14.81
C LYS A 47 -0.22 0.31 -14.87
N LEU A 48 0.99 0.25 -14.31
CA LEU A 48 1.82 -0.96 -14.32
C LEU A 48 1.16 -2.13 -13.61
N LEU A 49 0.47 -1.88 -12.49
CA LEU A 49 -0.28 -2.92 -11.78
C LEU A 49 -1.45 -3.44 -12.63
N HIS A 50 -2.20 -2.55 -13.28
CA HIS A 50 -3.29 -2.94 -14.18
C HIS A 50 -2.78 -3.74 -15.39
N ASP A 51 -1.75 -3.25 -16.07
CA ASP A 51 -1.17 -3.89 -17.26
C ASP A 51 -0.57 -5.28 -16.91
N ALA A 52 -0.09 -5.47 -15.67
CA ALA A 52 0.38 -6.76 -15.17
C ALA A 52 -0.74 -7.70 -14.64
N GLY A 53 -2.00 -7.29 -14.76
CA GLY A 53 -3.19 -8.02 -14.31
C GLY A 53 -3.23 -8.23 -12.80
N TRP A 54 -2.63 -7.32 -12.02
CA TRP A 54 -2.58 -7.43 -10.56
C TRP A 54 -3.97 -7.30 -9.94
N ASP A 55 -4.77 -6.36 -10.44
CA ASP A 55 -6.17 -6.15 -10.04
C ASP A 55 -7.01 -7.43 -10.16
N GLN A 56 -6.91 -8.15 -11.28
CA GLN A 56 -7.61 -9.41 -11.52
C GLN A 56 -7.15 -10.52 -10.55
N LYS A 57 -5.86 -10.56 -10.21
CA LYS A 57 -5.31 -11.52 -9.24
C LYS A 57 -5.82 -11.22 -7.83
N VAL A 58 -5.89 -9.94 -7.46
CA VAL A 58 -6.44 -9.50 -6.16
C VAL A 58 -7.94 -9.78 -6.10
N GLU A 59 -8.69 -9.53 -7.17
CA GLU A 59 -10.11 -9.86 -7.26
C GLU A 59 -10.35 -11.37 -7.02
N ARG A 60 -9.55 -12.23 -7.67
CA ARG A 60 -9.61 -13.68 -7.46
C ARG A 60 -9.31 -14.04 -6.00
N ALA A 61 -8.29 -13.42 -5.40
CA ALA A 61 -7.97 -13.64 -3.98
C ALA A 61 -9.12 -13.22 -3.04
N CYS A 62 -9.82 -12.13 -3.35
CA CYS A 62 -11.04 -11.73 -2.63
C CYS A 62 -12.13 -12.80 -2.76
N GLN A 63 -12.42 -13.25 -3.98
CA GLN A 63 -13.44 -14.28 -4.23
C GLN A 63 -13.12 -15.58 -3.49
N ASP A 64 -11.86 -16.03 -3.49
CA ASP A 64 -11.44 -17.24 -2.81
C ASP A 64 -11.51 -17.10 -1.28
N CYS A 65 -11.20 -15.92 -0.76
CA CYS A 65 -11.38 -15.63 0.67
C CYS A 65 -12.85 -15.68 1.08
N ILE A 66 -13.74 -15.07 0.31
CA ILE A 66 -15.20 -15.09 0.56
C ILE A 66 -15.73 -16.53 0.51
N LYS A 67 -15.33 -17.32 -0.50
CA LYS A 67 -15.73 -18.73 -0.62
C LYS A 67 -15.28 -19.57 0.58
N ARG A 68 -14.08 -19.30 1.12
CA ARG A 68 -13.52 -20.02 2.27
C ARG A 68 -14.18 -19.63 3.59
N CYS A 69 -14.46 -18.35 3.81
CA CYS A 69 -15.04 -17.85 5.05
C CYS A 69 -16.57 -18.05 5.12
N GLY A 70 -17.23 -18.16 3.97
CA GLY A 70 -18.68 -18.15 3.84
C GLY A 70 -19.21 -16.71 3.73
N VAL A 71 -20.11 -16.48 2.78
CA VAL A 71 -20.62 -15.14 2.43
C VAL A 71 -21.27 -14.44 3.62
N ASP A 72 -21.94 -15.18 4.50
CA ASP A 72 -22.69 -14.62 5.64
C ASP A 72 -21.81 -14.18 6.82
N LYS A 73 -20.53 -14.58 6.84
CA LYS A 73 -19.64 -14.39 8.00
C LYS A 73 -18.50 -13.40 7.77
N VAL A 74 -18.21 -13.06 6.51
CA VAL A 74 -17.04 -12.24 6.19
C VAL A 74 -17.39 -10.75 6.24
N THR A 75 -16.69 -9.99 7.07
CA THR A 75 -16.77 -8.52 7.03
C THR A 75 -15.77 -7.95 6.02
N LEU A 76 -15.99 -6.71 5.58
CA LEU A 76 -15.06 -6.02 4.70
C LEU A 76 -13.67 -5.90 5.34
N GLU A 77 -13.61 -5.60 6.64
CA GLU A 77 -12.37 -5.42 7.39
C GLU A 77 -11.56 -6.72 7.45
N GLN A 78 -12.25 -7.85 7.67
CA GLN A 78 -11.63 -9.18 7.64
C GLN A 78 -11.11 -9.50 6.24
N LEU A 79 -11.92 -9.25 5.20
CA LEU A 79 -11.50 -9.46 3.81
C LEU A 79 -10.25 -8.64 3.47
N ILE A 80 -10.22 -7.36 3.87
CA ILE A 80 -9.06 -6.50 3.68
C ILE A 80 -7.85 -7.03 4.46
N ALA A 81 -8.03 -7.44 5.71
CA ALA A 81 -6.94 -7.95 6.55
C ALA A 81 -6.30 -9.22 5.94
N GLU A 82 -7.11 -10.12 5.41
CA GLU A 82 -6.68 -11.38 4.78
C GLU A 82 -6.07 -11.15 3.39
N VAL A 83 -6.70 -10.33 2.54
CA VAL A 83 -6.26 -10.15 1.15
C VAL A 83 -5.09 -9.19 1.03
N LYS A 84 -4.95 -8.19 1.91
CA LYS A 84 -3.86 -7.19 1.84
C LYS A 84 -2.44 -7.81 1.78
N PRO A 85 -2.05 -8.78 2.64
CA PRO A 85 -0.72 -9.40 2.52
C PRO A 85 -0.56 -10.21 1.23
N ILE A 86 -1.63 -10.85 0.74
CA ILE A 86 -1.62 -11.60 -0.52
C ILE A 86 -1.43 -10.63 -1.70
N ALA A 87 -2.20 -9.54 -1.73
CA ALA A 87 -2.12 -8.51 -2.75
C ALA A 87 -0.70 -7.92 -2.86
N ARG A 88 -0.01 -7.68 -1.74
CA ARG A 88 1.40 -7.22 -1.73
C ARG A 88 2.37 -8.25 -2.31
N GLN A 89 2.14 -9.54 -2.06
CA GLN A 89 2.97 -10.62 -2.61
C GLN A 89 2.74 -10.82 -4.11
N LEU A 90 1.53 -10.52 -4.60
CA LEU A 90 1.17 -10.63 -6.02
C LEU A 90 1.79 -9.56 -6.92
N ILE A 91 2.45 -8.54 -6.35
CA ILE A 91 3.14 -7.49 -7.12
C ILE A 91 4.34 -8.12 -7.85
N PRO A 92 4.36 -8.13 -9.19
CA PRO A 92 5.47 -8.72 -9.94
C PRO A 92 6.78 -7.94 -9.73
N GLU A 93 7.91 -8.66 -9.78
CA GLU A 93 9.24 -8.04 -9.69
C GLU A 93 9.52 -7.07 -10.84
N SER A 94 8.97 -7.29 -12.04
CA SER A 94 9.08 -6.32 -13.14
C SER A 94 8.51 -4.96 -12.76
N VAL A 95 7.30 -4.93 -12.18
CA VAL A 95 6.66 -3.67 -11.75
C VAL A 95 7.50 -2.96 -10.70
N LYS A 96 8.10 -3.70 -9.75
CA LYS A 96 8.97 -3.11 -8.72
C LYS A 96 10.22 -2.48 -9.31
N ARG A 97 10.85 -3.14 -10.29
CA ARG A 97 12.03 -2.60 -10.99
C ARG A 97 11.67 -1.35 -11.78
N ASP A 98 10.61 -1.39 -12.58
CA ASP A 98 10.20 -0.25 -13.41
C ASP A 98 9.87 1.00 -12.56
N LEU A 99 9.27 0.79 -11.38
CA LEU A 99 9.02 1.87 -10.42
C LEU A 99 10.30 2.41 -9.77
N LEU A 100 11.26 1.52 -9.46
CA LEU A 100 12.54 1.93 -8.89
C LEU A 100 13.37 2.73 -9.90
N GLU A 101 13.43 2.27 -11.15
CA GLU A 101 14.11 2.98 -12.24
C GLU A 101 13.53 4.38 -12.42
N ARG A 102 12.19 4.52 -12.40
CA ARG A 102 11.55 5.84 -12.46
C ARG A 102 11.85 6.72 -11.24
N LEU A 103 12.01 6.15 -10.05
CA LEU A 103 12.43 6.91 -8.87
C LEU A 103 13.87 7.39 -9.01
N GLU A 104 14.77 6.54 -9.49
CA GLU A 104 16.17 6.90 -9.73
C GLU A 104 16.29 8.03 -10.78
N GLU A 105 15.51 7.97 -11.87
CA GLU A 105 15.42 9.04 -12.87
C GLU A 105 14.96 10.38 -12.30
N LEU A 106 14.08 10.38 -11.28
CA LEU A 106 13.58 11.61 -10.64
C LEU A 106 14.61 12.25 -9.70
N PHE A 107 15.58 11.48 -9.21
CA PHE A 107 16.59 11.94 -8.25
C PHE A 107 18.00 12.11 -8.85
N MET A 108 18.18 11.81 -10.14
CA MET A 108 19.39 12.16 -10.91
C MET A 108 19.30 13.57 -11.50
#